data_AF-A0A0N7M1P5-F1
#
_entry.id   AF-A0A0N7M1P5-F1
#
_cell.length_a   1.000
_cell.length_b   1.000
_cell.length_c   1.000
_cell.angle_alpha   90.00
_cell.angle_beta   90.00
_cell.angle_gamma   90.00
#
_symmetry.space_group_name_H-M   'P 1'
#
loop_
_entity.id
_entity.type
_entity.pdbx_description
1 polymer ?
#
loop_
_entity_poly.entity_id
_entity_poly.type
_entity_poly.pdbx_seq_one_letter_code
_entity_poly.pdbx_strand_id
1 'polypeptide(L)'
;MKERDTAKDWAKAIVIWAFLGIWIFAFTTSLYAGGCYKAKNTPEERLRICTNAKRLNGFLYTKHQEAGHSFAVGMALADLDRMEEATESFKFSLSHTNAAYRIQGQASLLRYLKDNARGINVTDNTRTAFFAAFVSLRGQTALDAVLSKP
;
A
#
# COMPACT_ATOMS: atom_id res chain seq x y z
N MET A 1 12.61 1.48 55.86
CA MET A 1 11.97 1.84 54.57
C MET A 1 13.03 1.85 53.49
N LYS A 2 12.98 0.94 52.49
CA LYS A 2 13.76 1.10 51.24
C LYS A 2 13.48 0.06 50.15
N GLU A 3 12.96 -1.11 50.49
CA GLU A 3 12.85 -2.20 49.50
C GLU A 3 11.63 -2.07 48.58
N ARG A 4 10.47 -1.66 49.13
CA ARG A 4 9.21 -1.53 48.40
C ARG A 4 9.21 -0.38 47.37
N ASP A 5 9.93 0.71 47.66
CA ASP A 5 10.05 1.84 46.74
C ASP A 5 10.97 1.49 45.55
N THR A 6 12.07 0.77 45.83
CA THR A 6 12.99 0.28 44.80
C THR A 6 12.30 -0.66 43.82
N ALA A 7 11.48 -1.61 44.28
CA ALA A 7 10.74 -2.54 43.41
C ALA A 7 9.69 -1.83 42.53
N LYS A 8 8.98 -0.83 43.08
CA LYS A 8 8.02 -0.02 42.32
C LYS A 8 8.72 0.84 41.26
N ASP A 9 9.89 1.38 41.58
CA ASP A 9 10.65 2.20 40.64
C ASP A 9 11.29 1.36 39.53
N TRP A 10 11.75 0.14 39.82
CA TRP A 10 12.15 -0.82 38.79
C TRP A 10 10.97 -1.23 37.90
N ALA A 11 9.79 -1.47 38.47
CA ALA A 11 8.59 -1.77 37.68
C ALA A 11 8.21 -0.60 36.74
N LYS A 12 8.24 0.65 37.23
CA LYS A 12 8.04 1.83 36.37
C LYS A 12 9.09 1.93 35.28
N ALA A 13 10.36 1.70 35.60
CA ALA A 13 11.45 1.73 34.62
C ALA A 13 11.22 0.67 33.52
N ILE A 14 10.86 -0.57 33.89
CA ILE A 14 10.54 -1.64 32.94
C ILE A 14 9.38 -1.24 32.03
N VAL A 15 8.30 -0.67 32.58
CA VAL A 15 7.15 -0.19 31.79
C VAL A 15 7.56 0.91 30.82
N ILE A 16 8.37 1.87 31.27
CA ILE A 16 8.88 2.97 30.41
C ILE A 16 9.75 2.39 29.29
N TRP A 17 10.67 1.48 29.60
CA TRP A 17 11.53 0.85 28.59
C TRP A 17 10.74 -0.02 27.61
N ALA A 18 9.75 -0.77 28.08
CA ALA A 18 8.87 -1.54 27.21
C ALA A 18 8.07 -0.62 26.28
N PHE A 19 7.51 0.48 26.81
CA PHE A 19 6.81 1.47 26.01
C PHE A 19 7.73 2.12 24.97
N LEU A 20 8.93 2.55 25.36
CA LEU A 20 9.90 3.15 24.44
C LEU A 20 10.31 2.16 23.35
N GLY A 21 10.55 0.89 23.69
CA GLY A 21 10.87 -0.16 22.73
C GLY A 21 9.76 -0.35 21.70
N ILE A 22 8.51 -0.46 22.16
CA ILE A 22 7.34 -0.59 21.28
C ILE A 22 7.17 0.65 20.40
N TRP A 23 7.33 1.86 20.98
CA TRP A 23 7.17 3.11 20.25
C TRP A 23 8.24 3.28 19.16
N ILE A 24 9.52 3.02 19.47
CA ILE A 24 10.62 3.07 18.50
C ILE A 24 10.39 2.03 17.39
N PHE A 25 9.98 0.81 17.75
CA PHE A 25 9.65 -0.22 16.77
C PHE A 25 8.53 0.23 15.82
N ALA A 26 7.40 0.69 16.36
CA ALA A 26 6.27 1.15 15.55
C ALA A 26 6.63 2.36 14.67
N PHE A 27 7.42 3.30 15.20
CA PHE A 27 7.86 4.49 14.46
C PHE A 27 8.80 4.13 13.30
N THR A 28 9.80 3.27 13.55
CA THR A 28 10.77 2.87 12.53
C THR A 28 10.14 2.04 11.43
N THR A 29 9.25 1.09 11.75
CA THR A 29 8.56 0.28 10.75
C THR A 29 7.56 1.11 9.94
N SER A 30 6.94 2.13 10.53
CA SER A 30 6.09 3.10 9.83
C SER A 30 6.89 3.92 8.81
N LEU A 31 8.06 4.43 9.19
CA LEU A 31 8.96 5.14 8.27
C LEU A 31 9.46 4.22 7.14
N TYR A 32 9.77 2.97 7.46
CA TYR A 32 10.18 1.95 6.49
C TYR A 32 9.08 1.69 5.45
N ALA A 33 7.83 1.53 5.89
CA ALA A 33 6.69 1.32 5.00
C ALA A 33 6.50 2.44 3.97
N GLY A 34 6.84 3.69 4.34
CA GLY A 34 6.83 4.83 3.42
C GLY A 34 7.77 4.67 2.21
N GLY A 35 8.81 3.83 2.31
CA GLY A 35 9.72 3.52 1.21
C GLY A 35 9.06 2.81 0.01
N CYS A 36 7.90 2.18 0.23
CA CYS A 36 7.10 1.52 -0.81
C CYS A 36 6.64 2.50 -1.91
N TYR A 37 6.51 3.79 -1.57
CA TYR A 37 6.00 4.84 -2.46
C TYR A 37 7.08 5.84 -2.93
N LYS A 38 8.36 5.56 -2.67
CA LYS A 38 9.44 6.48 -3.05
C LYS A 38 9.93 6.19 -4.46
N ALA A 39 9.74 7.14 -5.36
CA ALA A 39 10.17 7.04 -6.76
C ALA A 39 11.68 6.83 -6.95
N LYS A 40 12.51 7.19 -5.97
CA LYS A 40 13.97 6.98 -6.00
C LYS A 40 14.41 5.52 -5.82
N ASN A 41 13.54 4.65 -5.32
CA ASN A 41 13.85 3.24 -5.08
C ASN A 41 13.58 2.44 -6.35
N THR A 42 14.39 1.43 -6.64
CA THR A 42 14.15 0.55 -7.81
C THR A 42 12.85 -0.26 -7.61
N PRO A 43 12.23 -0.78 -8.68
CA PRO A 43 11.04 -1.62 -8.57
C PRO A 43 11.22 -2.82 -7.62
N GLU A 44 12.38 -3.48 -7.64
CA GLU A 44 12.74 -4.60 -6.75
C GLU A 44 12.79 -4.14 -5.30
N GLU A 45 13.44 -3.00 -5.04
CA GLU A 45 13.53 -2.43 -3.69
C GLU A 45 12.15 -2.03 -3.16
N ARG A 46 11.32 -1.40 -4.00
CA ARG A 46 9.93 -1.07 -3.65
C ARG A 46 9.17 -2.34 -3.29
N LEU A 47 9.21 -3.38 -4.14
CA LEU A 47 8.54 -4.64 -3.87
C LEU A 47 9.00 -5.26 -2.55
N ARG A 48 10.32 -5.34 -2.32
CA ARG A 48 10.90 -5.85 -1.07
C ARG A 48 10.42 -5.04 0.15
N ILE A 49 10.44 -3.71 0.05
CA ILE A 49 9.99 -2.82 1.13
C ILE A 49 8.50 -3.02 1.41
N CYS A 50 7.66 -3.01 0.36
CA CYS A 50 6.22 -3.23 0.51
C CYS A 50 5.96 -4.60 1.18
N THR A 51 6.53 -5.69 0.67
CA THR A 51 6.33 -7.04 1.22
C THR A 51 6.76 -7.14 2.68
N ASN A 52 7.94 -6.61 3.02
CA ASN A 52 8.43 -6.61 4.40
C ASN A 52 7.58 -5.73 5.31
N ALA A 53 7.13 -4.57 4.84
CA ALA A 53 6.25 -3.68 5.60
C ALA A 53 4.91 -4.36 5.92
N LYS A 54 4.31 -5.09 4.96
CA LYS A 54 3.09 -5.88 5.20
C LYS A 54 3.35 -7.02 6.19
N ARG A 55 4.50 -7.69 6.11
CA ARG A 55 4.87 -8.74 7.06
C ARG A 55 5.02 -8.22 8.49
N LEU A 56 5.62 -7.04 8.67
CA LEU A 56 5.91 -6.47 9.99
C LEU A 56 4.69 -5.78 10.60
N ASN A 57 3.93 -5.02 9.80
CA ASN A 57 2.87 -4.13 10.28
C ASN A 57 1.48 -4.43 9.70
N GLY A 58 1.34 -5.46 8.87
CA GLY A 58 0.07 -5.71 8.15
C GLY A 58 -1.12 -5.94 9.08
N PHE A 59 -0.90 -6.47 10.28
CA PHE A 59 -1.94 -6.66 11.28
C PHE A 59 -2.50 -5.34 11.85
N LEU A 60 -1.78 -4.22 11.68
CA LEU A 60 -2.19 -2.87 12.07
C LEU A 60 -2.81 -2.09 10.90
N TYR A 61 -2.83 -2.65 9.69
CA TYR A 61 -3.35 -1.93 8.53
C TYR A 61 -4.88 -1.83 8.60
N THR A 62 -5.37 -0.60 8.45
CA THR A 62 -6.76 -0.37 8.07
C THR A 62 -7.01 -0.91 6.66
N LYS A 63 -8.28 -1.20 6.33
CA LYS A 63 -8.67 -1.63 4.98
C LYS A 63 -8.18 -0.67 3.88
N HIS A 64 -8.20 0.64 4.16
CA HIS A 64 -7.68 1.64 3.23
C HIS A 64 -6.16 1.56 3.06
N GLN A 65 -5.41 1.32 4.14
CA GLN A 65 -3.95 1.13 4.05
C GLN A 65 -3.60 -0.16 3.33
N GLU A 66 -4.37 -1.23 3.54
CA GLU A 66 -4.15 -2.50 2.84
C GLU A 66 -4.41 -2.37 1.33
N ALA A 67 -5.47 -1.69 0.92
CA ALA A 67 -5.76 -1.45 -0.48
C ALA A 67 -4.72 -0.55 -1.16
N GLY A 68 -4.26 0.51 -0.47
CA GLY A 68 -3.17 1.35 -0.96
C GLY A 68 -1.85 0.59 -1.08
N HIS A 69 -1.55 -0.26 -0.09
CA HIS A 69 -0.37 -1.12 -0.11
C HIS A 69 -0.40 -2.10 -1.28
N SER A 70 -1.54 -2.74 -1.51
CA SER A 70 -1.75 -3.63 -2.66
C SER A 70 -1.59 -2.90 -4.00
N PHE A 71 -2.02 -1.65 -4.09
CA PHE A 71 -1.79 -0.82 -5.27
C PHE A 71 -0.28 -0.61 -5.53
N ALA A 72 0.48 -0.28 -4.49
CA ALA A 72 1.92 -0.04 -4.62
C ALA A 72 2.70 -1.33 -4.97
N VAL A 73 2.28 -2.47 -4.42
CA VAL A 73 2.78 -3.79 -4.82
C VAL A 73 2.48 -4.06 -6.29
N GLY A 74 1.26 -3.78 -6.75
CA GLY A 74 0.87 -3.90 -8.16
C GLY A 74 1.76 -3.07 -9.09
N MET A 75 2.08 -1.83 -8.73
CA MET A 75 3.01 -1.00 -9.51
C MET A 75 4.42 -1.59 -9.55
N ALA A 76 4.95 -2.05 -8.41
CA ALA A 76 6.27 -2.67 -8.36
C ALA A 76 6.36 -3.96 -9.18
N LEU A 77 5.31 -4.78 -9.16
CA LEU A 77 5.23 -5.99 -9.96
C LEU A 77 5.13 -5.67 -11.46
N ALA A 78 4.32 -4.68 -11.85
CA ALA A 78 4.18 -4.27 -13.24
C ALA A 78 5.48 -3.69 -13.82
N ASP A 79 6.20 -2.88 -13.04
CA ASP A 79 7.52 -2.37 -13.42
C ASP A 79 8.59 -3.48 -13.54
N LEU A 80 8.35 -4.65 -12.92
CA LEU A 80 9.17 -5.86 -13.03
C LEU A 80 8.64 -6.85 -14.08
N ASP A 81 7.68 -6.44 -14.91
CA ASP A 81 7.03 -7.27 -15.94
C ASP A 81 6.26 -8.49 -15.40
N ARG A 82 5.96 -8.51 -14.10
CA ARG A 82 5.18 -9.58 -13.43
C ARG A 82 3.68 -9.29 -13.52
N MET A 83 3.17 -9.27 -14.75
CA MET A 83 1.86 -8.70 -15.10
C MET A 83 0.67 -9.39 -14.44
N GLU A 84 0.69 -10.71 -14.29
CA GLU A 84 -0.40 -11.46 -13.64
C GLU A 84 -0.54 -11.09 -12.17
N GLU A 85 0.58 -11.12 -11.43
CA GLU A 85 0.61 -10.75 -10.01
C GLU A 85 0.29 -9.27 -9.80
N ALA A 86 0.73 -8.42 -10.72
CA ALA A 86 0.38 -7.00 -10.72
C ALA A 86 -1.14 -6.81 -10.86
N THR A 87 -1.76 -7.53 -11.80
CA THR A 87 -3.20 -7.50 -12.06
C THR A 87 -4.00 -7.92 -10.82
N GLU A 88 -3.62 -9.03 -10.18
CA GLU A 88 -4.29 -9.47 -8.94
C GLU A 88 -4.11 -8.47 -7.78
N SER A 89 -2.92 -7.87 -7.67
CA SER A 89 -2.67 -6.83 -6.67
C SER A 89 -3.51 -5.57 -6.90
N PHE A 90 -3.69 -5.14 -8.16
CA PHE A 90 -4.58 -4.03 -8.50
C PHE A 90 -6.05 -4.38 -8.28
N LYS A 91 -6.47 -5.59 -8.63
CA LYS A 91 -7.84 -6.09 -8.44
C LYS A 91 -8.22 -6.12 -6.96
N PHE A 92 -7.32 -6.56 -6.10
CA PHE A 92 -7.50 -6.47 -4.65
C PHE A 92 -7.70 -5.01 -4.21
N SER A 93 -6.84 -4.09 -4.67
CA SER A 93 -6.95 -2.67 -4.32
C SER A 93 -8.28 -2.04 -4.78
N LEU A 94 -8.68 -2.31 -6.03
CA LEU A 94 -9.89 -1.78 -6.65
C LEU A 94 -11.17 -2.31 -5.99
N SER A 95 -11.20 -3.58 -5.63
CA SER A 95 -12.33 -4.21 -4.94
C SER A 95 -12.46 -3.73 -3.50
N HIS A 96 -11.35 -3.65 -2.75
CA HIS A 96 -11.37 -3.26 -1.33
C HIS A 96 -11.71 -1.79 -1.10
N THR A 97 -11.51 -0.94 -2.11
CA THR A 97 -11.92 0.48 -2.09
C THR A 97 -13.25 0.74 -2.78
N ASN A 98 -13.87 -0.29 -3.39
CA ASN A 98 -14.97 -0.18 -4.35
C ASN A 98 -14.69 0.82 -5.49
N ALA A 99 -13.41 1.12 -5.77
CA ALA A 99 -13.02 2.13 -6.74
C ALA A 99 -13.44 1.75 -8.15
N ALA A 100 -13.43 0.45 -8.49
CA ALA A 100 -13.89 -0.03 -9.80
C ALA A 100 -15.30 0.49 -10.14
N TYR A 101 -16.22 0.48 -9.16
CA TYR A 101 -17.61 0.91 -9.35
C TYR A 101 -17.80 2.44 -9.22
N ARG A 102 -16.93 3.12 -8.48
CA ARG A 102 -16.98 4.58 -8.30
C ARG A 102 -16.40 5.36 -9.47
N ILE A 103 -15.49 4.75 -10.23
CA ILE A 103 -14.91 5.35 -11.44
C ILE A 103 -15.96 5.29 -12.56
N GLN A 104 -16.32 6.46 -13.08
CA GLN A 104 -17.41 6.63 -14.07
C GLN A 104 -16.96 7.37 -15.34
N GLY A 105 -15.74 7.89 -15.37
CA GLY A 105 -15.19 8.63 -16.50
C GLY A 105 -13.67 8.73 -16.45
N GLN A 106 -13.06 9.15 -17.56
CA GLN A 106 -11.61 9.12 -17.77
C GLN A 106 -10.88 9.98 -16.73
N ALA A 107 -11.38 11.18 -16.44
CA ALA A 107 -10.80 12.05 -15.41
C ALA A 107 -10.72 11.37 -14.03
N SER A 108 -11.77 10.65 -13.63
CA SER A 108 -11.80 9.95 -12.33
C SER A 108 -10.84 8.74 -12.28
N LEU A 109 -10.68 8.03 -13.39
CA LEU A 109 -9.74 6.92 -13.55
C LEU A 109 -8.29 7.42 -13.44
N LEU A 110 -7.97 8.48 -14.19
CA LEU A 110 -6.63 9.09 -14.17
C LEU A 110 -6.30 9.70 -12.81
N ARG A 111 -7.28 10.34 -12.16
CA ARG A 111 -7.12 10.85 -10.80
C ARG A 111 -6.85 9.71 -9.82
N TYR A 112 -7.59 8.61 -9.89
CA TYR A 112 -7.35 7.45 -9.03
C TYR A 112 -5.93 6.89 -9.19
N LEU A 113 -5.47 6.72 -10.43
CA LEU A 113 -4.11 6.28 -10.72
C LEU A 113 -3.07 7.25 -10.14
N LYS A 114 -3.22 8.56 -10.37
CA LYS A 114 -2.30 9.59 -9.88
C LYS A 114 -2.24 9.64 -8.35
N ASP A 115 -3.39 9.64 -7.70
CA ASP A 115 -3.51 9.76 -6.24
C ASP A 115 -2.91 8.53 -5.54
N ASN A 116 -3.08 7.33 -6.10
CA ASN A 116 -2.52 6.10 -5.54
C ASN A 116 -1.06 5.84 -5.92
N ALA A 117 -0.60 6.37 -7.06
CA ALA A 117 0.82 6.27 -7.45
C ALA A 117 1.75 7.11 -6.56
N ARG A 118 1.21 8.13 -5.85
CA ARG A 118 1.94 8.94 -4.87
C ARG A 118 3.27 9.51 -5.38
N GLY A 119 3.30 9.94 -6.64
CA GLY A 119 4.48 10.52 -7.27
C GLY A 119 5.42 9.51 -7.95
N ILE A 120 5.11 8.22 -7.91
CA ILE A 120 5.75 7.23 -8.78
C ILE A 120 5.22 7.40 -10.21
N ASN A 121 6.11 7.33 -11.20
CA ASN A 121 5.71 7.40 -12.60
C ASN A 121 4.92 6.15 -12.99
N VAL A 122 3.77 6.34 -13.63
CA VAL A 122 2.89 5.25 -14.05
C VAL A 122 3.33 4.76 -15.44
N THR A 123 4.06 3.65 -15.46
CA THR A 123 4.55 2.97 -16.67
C THR A 123 3.43 2.37 -17.51
N ASP A 124 3.70 2.05 -18.77
CA ASP A 124 2.71 1.43 -19.65
C ASP A 124 2.31 0.03 -19.16
N ASN A 125 3.25 -0.73 -18.60
CA ASN A 125 2.96 -1.99 -17.91
C ASN A 125 2.01 -1.78 -16.73
N THR A 126 2.26 -0.75 -15.91
CA THR A 126 1.37 -0.41 -14.79
C THR A 126 -0.04 -0.10 -15.27
N ARG A 127 -0.19 0.70 -16.33
CA ARG A 127 -1.52 1.01 -16.90
C ARG A 127 -2.21 -0.23 -17.43
N THR A 128 -1.46 -1.07 -18.14
CA THR A 128 -1.97 -2.30 -18.76
C THR A 128 -2.49 -3.27 -17.70
N ALA A 129 -1.69 -3.57 -16.68
CA ALA A 129 -2.09 -4.43 -15.57
C ALA A 129 -3.27 -3.84 -14.77
N PHE A 130 -3.27 -2.53 -14.55
CA PHE A 130 -4.37 -1.85 -13.87
C PHE A 130 -5.68 -1.90 -14.67
N PHE A 131 -5.65 -1.67 -15.98
CA PHE A 131 -6.83 -1.77 -16.84
C PHE A 131 -7.31 -3.22 -16.96
N ALA A 132 -6.40 -4.19 -17.04
CA ALA A 132 -6.76 -5.61 -16.97
C ALA A 132 -7.50 -5.93 -15.66
N ALA A 133 -7.04 -5.40 -14.52
CA ALA A 133 -7.70 -5.57 -13.23
C ALA A 133 -9.08 -4.89 -13.20
N PHE A 134 -9.22 -3.71 -13.79
CA PHE A 134 -10.50 -3.01 -13.92
C PHE A 134 -11.49 -3.80 -14.78
N VAL A 135 -11.05 -4.30 -15.93
CA VAL A 135 -11.84 -5.14 -16.84
C VAL A 135 -12.23 -6.45 -16.18
N SER A 136 -11.33 -7.07 -15.42
CA SER A 136 -11.65 -8.26 -14.61
C SER A 136 -12.81 -8.03 -13.65
N LEU A 137 -12.99 -6.81 -13.14
CA LEU A 137 -14.04 -6.50 -12.16
C LEU A 137 -15.33 -5.98 -12.80
N ARG A 138 -15.25 -5.27 -13.93
CA ARG A 138 -16.41 -4.58 -14.53
C ARG A 138 -16.69 -4.90 -15.99
N GLY A 139 -15.85 -5.70 -16.63
CA GLY A 139 -15.93 -6.04 -18.05
C GLY A 139 -15.37 -4.95 -18.97
N GLN A 140 -15.13 -5.35 -20.22
CA GLN A 140 -14.53 -4.48 -21.24
C GLN A 140 -15.45 -3.29 -21.58
N THR A 141 -16.75 -3.53 -21.73
CA THR A 141 -17.73 -2.49 -22.06
C THR A 141 -17.75 -1.35 -21.04
N ALA A 142 -17.50 -1.65 -19.75
CA ALA A 142 -17.41 -0.63 -18.71
C ALA A 142 -16.13 0.20 -18.84
N LEU A 143 -15.01 -0.42 -19.21
CA LEU A 143 -13.77 0.31 -19.47
C LEU A 143 -13.94 1.24 -20.68
N ASP A 144 -14.53 0.75 -21.77
CA ASP A 144 -14.77 1.55 -22.98
C ASP A 144 -15.70 2.75 -22.67
N ALA A 145 -16.73 2.54 -21.84
CA ALA A 145 -17.63 3.61 -21.38
C ALA A 145 -16.93 4.64 -20.48
N VAL A 146 -15.96 4.21 -19.66
CA VAL A 146 -15.16 5.12 -18.82
C VAL A 146 -14.19 5.93 -19.67
N LEU A 147 -13.53 5.31 -20.66
CA LEU A 147 -12.53 5.97 -21.50
C LEU A 147 -13.14 6.89 -22.57
N SER A 148 -14.39 6.67 -22.95
CA SER A 148 -15.12 7.53 -23.90
C SER A 148 -15.74 8.78 -23.26
N LYS A 149 -15.77 8.86 -21.92
CA LYS A 149 -16.26 10.04 -21.19
C LYS A 149 -15.07 10.91 -20.77
N PRO A 150 -14.94 12.14 -21.31
CA PRO A 150 -13.87 13.05 -20.95
C PRO A 150 -13.85 13.39 -19.44
#